data_AF-A0A7D9M2A4-F1
#
_entry.id   AF-A0A7D9M2A4-F1
#
_cell.length_a   1.000
_cell.length_b   1.000
_cell.length_c   1.000
_cell.angle_alpha   90.00
_cell.angle_beta   90.00
_cell.angle_gamma   90.00
#
_symmetry.space_group_name_H-M   'P 1'
#
loop_
_entity.id
_entity.type
_entity.pdbx_description
1 polymer ?
#
loop_
_entity_poly.entity_id
_entity_poly.type
_entity_poly.pdbx_seq_one_letter_code
_entity_poly.pdbx_strand_id
1 'polypeptide(L)'
;IRNCLKNIAVTLQFEGARDLFKLHTKDVIEKLKESHTSWTSHSSSRLLFNTLLLNAGPVVGTLLSDIVPMFTVCLNPEKDPELRLKFFSLLSKLSVDSANTINSTSEFPQHSRTVLVDCIIPNLVWRAGRVAIAIRTAAISTLWAILHADLLPVETCNSTLKDLLTQIISCLDDHSATTRSITSQ
;
A
#
# COMPACT_ATOMS: atom_id res chain seq x y z
N ILE A 1 19.32 -8.27 -10.38
CA ILE A 1 17.94 -7.95 -10.85
C ILE A 1 17.91 -6.73 -11.78
N ARG A 2 18.31 -5.52 -11.35
CA ARG A 2 18.31 -4.32 -12.22
C ARG A 2 19.12 -4.47 -13.52
N ASN A 3 20.31 -5.08 -13.47
CA ASN A 3 21.11 -5.34 -14.68
C ASN A 3 20.48 -6.42 -15.59
N CYS A 4 19.83 -7.44 -15.03
CA CYS A 4 19.13 -8.47 -15.81
C CYS A 4 17.92 -7.88 -16.54
N LEU A 5 17.14 -7.02 -15.88
CA LEU A 5 15.98 -6.35 -16.49
C LEU A 5 16.40 -5.37 -17.60
N LYS A 6 17.52 -4.67 -17.42
CA LYS A 6 18.10 -3.84 -18.49
C LYS A 6 18.53 -4.69 -19.69
N ASN A 7 19.20 -5.82 -19.44
CA ASN A 7 19.61 -6.71 -20.53
C ASN A 7 18.41 -7.30 -21.26
N ILE A 8 17.36 -7.73 -20.55
CA ILE A 8 16.11 -8.23 -21.15
C ILE A 8 15.39 -7.13 -21.95
N ALA A 9 15.34 -5.90 -21.43
CA ALA A 9 14.74 -4.77 -22.16
C ALA A 9 15.49 -4.47 -23.48
N VAL A 10 16.82 -4.49 -23.45
CA VAL A 10 17.66 -4.33 -24.64
C VAL A 10 17.47 -5.48 -25.65
N THR A 11 17.37 -6.73 -25.17
CA THR A 11 17.10 -7.89 -26.03
C THR A 11 15.71 -7.85 -26.69
N LEU A 12 14.72 -7.26 -26.01
CA LEU A 12 13.35 -7.10 -26.51
C LEU A 12 13.12 -5.77 -27.27
N GLN A 13 14.18 -5.03 -27.62
CA GLN A 13 14.13 -3.74 -28.34
C GLN A 13 13.37 -2.62 -27.62
N PHE A 14 13.29 -2.65 -26.29
CA PHE A 14 12.73 -1.55 -25.50
C PHE A 14 13.82 -0.55 -25.08
N GLU A 15 13.49 0.75 -25.10
CA GLU A 15 14.41 1.83 -24.70
C GLU A 15 14.75 1.80 -23.20
N GLY A 16 13.95 1.12 -22.38
CA GLY A 16 14.28 0.90 -20.97
C GLY A 16 13.45 -0.15 -20.25
N ALA A 17 13.87 -0.50 -19.03
CA ALA A 17 13.19 -1.47 -18.18
C ALA A 17 11.74 -1.09 -17.83
N ARG A 18 11.39 0.20 -17.93
CA ARG A 18 10.03 0.70 -17.69
C ARG A 18 9.02 0.20 -18.71
N ASP A 19 9.38 0.08 -19.99
CA ASP A 19 8.45 -0.38 -21.03
C ASP A 19 8.15 -1.87 -20.90
N LEU A 20 9.14 -2.65 -20.44
CA LEU A 20 8.94 -4.05 -20.05
C LEU A 20 7.92 -4.18 -18.91
N PHE A 21 8.03 -3.30 -17.90
CA PHE A 21 7.05 -3.25 -16.83
C PHE A 21 5.67 -2.87 -17.37
N LYS A 22 5.55 -1.85 -18.24
CA LYS A 22 4.24 -1.49 -18.80
C LYS A 22 3.55 -2.66 -19.51
N LEU A 23 4.30 -3.43 -20.29
CA LEU A 23 3.75 -4.53 -21.09
C LEU A 23 3.35 -5.74 -20.24
N HIS A 24 4.17 -6.11 -19.25
CA HIS A 24 3.97 -7.37 -18.50
C HIS A 24 3.40 -7.19 -17.09
N THR A 25 3.26 -5.96 -16.58
CA THR A 25 2.74 -5.74 -15.21
C THR A 25 1.37 -6.36 -15.04
N LYS A 26 0.46 -6.21 -16.02
CA LYS A 26 -0.89 -6.79 -15.94
C LYS A 26 -0.85 -8.31 -15.82
N ASP A 27 -0.18 -9.00 -16.75
CA ASP A 27 -0.09 -10.47 -16.75
C ASP A 27 0.56 -11.02 -15.46
N VAL A 28 1.57 -10.31 -14.95
CA VAL A 28 2.25 -10.70 -13.71
C VAL A 28 1.32 -10.48 -12.51
N ILE A 29 0.58 -9.37 -12.45
CA ILE A 29 -0.41 -9.12 -11.41
C ILE A 29 -1.50 -10.20 -11.43
N GLU A 30 -2.03 -10.54 -12.61
CA GLU A 30 -3.04 -11.61 -12.76
C GLU A 30 -2.56 -12.94 -12.18
N LYS A 31 -1.33 -13.36 -12.48
CA LYS A 31 -0.74 -14.57 -11.91
C LYS A 31 -0.52 -14.46 -10.39
N LEU A 32 -0.12 -13.29 -9.91
CA LEU A 32 0.11 -13.06 -8.48
C LEU A 32 -1.20 -13.09 -7.67
N LYS A 33 -2.32 -12.66 -8.26
CA LYS A 33 -3.66 -12.74 -7.64
C LYS A 33 -4.05 -14.17 -7.27
N GLU A 34 -3.58 -15.20 -7.95
CA GLU A 34 -3.95 -16.57 -7.61
C GLU A 34 -3.34 -17.04 -6.28
N SER A 35 -2.21 -16.45 -5.86
CA SER A 35 -1.45 -16.90 -4.69
C SER A 35 -1.44 -15.94 -3.49
N HIS A 36 -1.96 -14.72 -3.65
CA HIS A 36 -1.81 -13.66 -2.63
C HIS A 36 -2.43 -13.98 -1.26
N THR A 37 -3.43 -14.87 -1.22
CA THR A 37 -4.09 -15.30 0.01
C THR A 37 -3.19 -16.15 0.91
N SER A 38 -2.14 -16.78 0.38
CA SER A 38 -1.21 -17.64 1.13
C SER A 38 0.16 -17.01 1.36
N TRP A 39 0.35 -15.73 0.98
CA TRP A 39 1.64 -15.07 1.13
C TRP A 39 2.06 -14.89 2.58
N THR A 40 3.38 -14.97 2.78
CA THR A 40 4.08 -14.66 4.02
C THR A 40 5.08 -13.52 3.77
N SER A 41 5.67 -13.03 4.86
CA SER A 41 6.73 -12.02 4.81
C SER A 41 7.97 -12.46 4.01
N HIS A 42 8.12 -13.75 3.66
CA HIS A 42 9.23 -14.31 2.91
C HIS A 42 8.86 -14.83 1.52
N SER A 43 7.58 -14.83 1.14
CA SER A 43 7.15 -15.28 -0.19
C SER A 43 7.83 -14.50 -1.31
N SER A 44 8.34 -15.21 -2.31
CA SER A 44 8.95 -14.64 -3.52
C SER A 44 7.93 -13.85 -4.34
N SER A 45 6.70 -14.35 -4.46
CA SER A 45 5.58 -13.66 -5.11
C SER A 45 5.31 -12.27 -4.50
N ARG A 46 5.42 -12.14 -3.18
CA ARG A 46 5.29 -10.86 -2.47
C ARG A 46 6.48 -9.93 -2.73
N LEU A 47 7.71 -10.44 -2.82
CA LEU A 47 8.88 -9.64 -3.24
C LEU A 47 8.73 -9.15 -4.68
N LEU A 48 8.24 -10.02 -5.56
CA LEU A 48 7.99 -9.69 -6.95
C LEU A 48 6.93 -8.59 -7.06
N PHE A 49 5.80 -8.74 -6.36
CA PHE A 49 4.75 -7.73 -6.27
C PHE A 49 5.29 -6.37 -5.81
N ASN A 50 6.02 -6.34 -4.69
CA ASN A 50 6.62 -5.11 -4.17
C ASN A 50 7.59 -4.47 -5.18
N THR A 51 8.46 -5.26 -5.80
CA THR A 51 9.40 -4.77 -6.80
C THR A 51 8.65 -4.25 -8.03
N LEU A 52 7.61 -4.94 -8.47
CA LEU A 52 6.81 -4.58 -9.63
C LEU A 52 6.14 -3.22 -9.41
N LEU A 53 5.38 -3.06 -8.32
CA LEU A 53 4.65 -1.80 -8.05
C LEU A 53 5.59 -0.60 -7.87
N LEU A 54 6.76 -0.79 -7.26
CA LEU A 54 7.73 0.30 -7.09
C LEU A 54 8.45 0.71 -8.39
N ASN A 55 8.41 -0.11 -9.45
CA ASN A 55 9.13 0.16 -10.70
C ASN A 55 8.22 0.30 -11.93
N ALA A 56 6.96 -0.12 -11.85
CA ALA A 56 6.00 -0.05 -12.96
C ALA A 56 5.52 1.38 -13.27
N GLY A 57 5.69 2.31 -12.33
CA GLY A 57 5.32 3.72 -12.53
C GLY A 57 3.81 3.88 -12.76
N PRO A 58 3.37 4.69 -13.74
CA PRO A 58 1.95 5.01 -13.94
C PRO A 58 1.04 3.81 -14.23
N VAL A 59 1.58 2.68 -14.69
CA VAL A 59 0.76 1.47 -14.96
C VAL A 59 0.14 0.88 -13.69
N VAL A 60 0.65 1.26 -12.51
CA VAL A 60 0.02 0.90 -11.24
C VAL A 60 -1.39 1.50 -11.14
N GLY A 61 -1.59 2.73 -11.61
CA GLY A 61 -2.89 3.41 -11.56
C GLY A 61 -3.97 2.72 -12.38
N THR A 62 -3.61 2.08 -13.51
CA THR A 62 -4.58 1.38 -14.37
C THR A 62 -4.99 0.01 -13.84
N LEU A 63 -4.35 -0.49 -12.77
CA LEU A 63 -4.54 -1.84 -12.23
C LEU A 63 -5.05 -1.85 -10.78
N LEU A 64 -5.57 -0.72 -10.29
CA LEU A 64 -6.03 -0.59 -8.92
C LEU A 64 -7.14 -1.57 -8.54
N SER A 65 -8.04 -1.89 -9.48
CA SER A 65 -9.10 -2.88 -9.29
C SER A 65 -8.58 -4.27 -8.91
N ASP A 66 -7.36 -4.61 -9.35
CA ASP A 66 -6.69 -5.87 -9.03
C ASP A 66 -5.80 -5.75 -7.79
N ILE A 67 -5.11 -4.62 -7.66
CA ILE A 67 -4.11 -4.37 -6.63
C ILE A 67 -4.75 -4.14 -5.26
N VAL A 68 -5.83 -3.36 -5.19
CA VAL A 68 -6.47 -2.98 -3.92
C VAL A 68 -7.01 -4.20 -3.16
N PRO A 69 -7.71 -5.17 -3.78
CA PRO A 69 -8.09 -6.41 -3.11
C PRO A 69 -6.90 -7.19 -2.52
N MET A 70 -5.76 -7.19 -3.21
CA MET A 70 -4.54 -7.85 -2.69
C MET A 70 -4.01 -7.15 -1.44
N PHE A 71 -4.06 -5.81 -1.39
CA PHE A 71 -3.75 -5.04 -0.17
C PHE A 71 -4.72 -5.38 0.96
N THR A 72 -6.02 -5.44 0.69
CA THR A 72 -7.04 -5.79 1.71
C THR A 72 -6.76 -7.15 2.35
N VAL A 73 -6.45 -8.17 1.55
CA VAL A 73 -6.13 -9.51 2.05
C VAL A 73 -4.83 -9.53 2.85
N CYS A 74 -3.78 -8.84 2.38
CA CYS A 74 -2.46 -8.86 3.02
C CYS A 74 -2.38 -7.96 4.25
N LEU A 75 -3.23 -6.94 4.35
CA LEU A 75 -3.34 -6.03 5.49
C LEU A 75 -4.39 -6.46 6.53
N ASN A 76 -5.10 -7.56 6.30
CA ASN A 76 -6.03 -8.11 7.28
C ASN A 76 -5.33 -8.36 8.63
N PRO A 77 -5.88 -7.91 9.78
CA PRO A 77 -5.26 -8.07 11.10
C PRO A 77 -4.89 -9.50 11.53
N GLU A 78 -5.53 -10.51 10.93
CA GLU A 78 -5.23 -11.94 11.15
C GLU A 78 -3.98 -12.43 10.40
N LYS A 79 -3.43 -11.61 9.50
CA LYS A 79 -2.17 -11.91 8.81
C LYS A 79 -0.97 -11.67 9.70
N ASP A 80 0.10 -12.36 9.31
CA ASP A 80 1.44 -12.19 9.87
C ASP A 80 1.81 -10.70 9.98
N PRO A 81 2.24 -10.22 11.16
CA PRO A 81 2.57 -8.81 11.36
C PRO A 81 3.69 -8.31 10.45
N GLU A 82 4.70 -9.13 10.15
CA GLU A 82 5.82 -8.72 9.30
C GLU A 82 5.36 -8.52 7.85
N LEU A 83 4.46 -9.38 7.36
CA LEU A 83 3.79 -9.19 6.07
C LEU A 83 3.05 -7.85 6.04
N ARG A 84 2.24 -7.56 7.07
CA ARG A 84 1.49 -6.30 7.15
C ARG A 84 2.38 -5.07 7.14
N LEU A 85 3.48 -5.07 7.90
CA LEU A 85 4.47 -3.97 7.89
C LEU A 85 5.06 -3.74 6.50
N LYS A 86 5.36 -4.81 5.75
CA LYS A 86 5.87 -4.71 4.38
C LYS A 86 4.85 -4.08 3.44
N PHE A 87 3.57 -4.44 3.59
CA PHE A 87 2.49 -3.86 2.78
C PHE A 87 2.19 -2.40 3.14
N PHE A 88 2.21 -2.02 4.43
CA PHE A 88 2.10 -0.61 4.80
C PHE A 88 3.27 0.22 4.26
N SER A 89 4.50 -0.29 4.35
CA SER A 89 5.66 0.38 3.77
C SER A 89 5.54 0.57 2.25
N LEU A 90 5.00 -0.43 1.55
CA LEU A 90 4.75 -0.34 0.11
C LEU A 90 3.67 0.69 -0.20
N LEU A 91 2.51 0.62 0.47
CA LEU A 91 1.40 1.55 0.26
C LEU A 91 1.82 2.99 0.53
N SER A 92 2.49 3.25 1.65
CA SER A 92 3.01 4.57 1.98
C SER A 92 3.94 5.13 0.89
N LYS A 93 4.87 4.33 0.36
CA LYS A 93 5.77 4.77 -0.72
C LYS A 93 5.02 5.10 -2.01
N LEU A 94 4.00 4.31 -2.35
CA LEU A 94 3.15 4.59 -3.50
C LEU A 94 2.32 5.86 -3.29
N SER A 95 1.84 6.11 -2.07
CA SER A 95 1.10 7.34 -1.74
C SER A 95 1.96 8.60 -1.82
N VAL A 96 3.23 8.54 -1.42
CA VAL A 96 4.14 9.70 -1.51
C VAL A 96 4.41 10.12 -2.96
N ASP A 97 4.53 9.17 -3.89
CA ASP A 97 4.71 9.44 -5.33
C ASP A 97 3.42 9.15 -6.12
N SER A 98 2.26 9.53 -5.56
CA SER A 98 0.95 9.09 -6.05
C SER A 98 0.67 9.52 -7.49
N ALA A 99 1.04 10.74 -7.87
CA ALA A 99 0.84 11.28 -9.22
C ALA A 99 1.56 10.46 -10.30
N ASN A 100 2.68 9.81 -9.98
CA ASN A 100 3.43 8.98 -10.92
C ASN A 100 3.21 7.47 -10.70
N THR A 101 2.36 7.08 -9.74
CA THR A 101 2.13 5.68 -9.37
C THR A 101 0.63 5.37 -9.26
N ILE A 102 0.10 5.25 -8.04
CA ILE A 102 -1.26 4.78 -7.75
C ILE A 102 -2.36 5.74 -8.20
N ASN A 103 -2.09 7.04 -8.29
CA ASN A 103 -3.09 8.03 -8.71
C ASN A 103 -2.76 8.67 -10.06
N SER A 104 -1.92 8.02 -10.86
CA SER A 104 -1.55 8.51 -12.19
C SER A 104 -2.71 8.57 -13.19
N THR A 105 -3.77 7.79 -12.97
CA THR A 105 -5.03 7.80 -13.74
C THR A 105 -6.15 8.59 -13.06
N SER A 106 -5.89 9.20 -11.90
CA SER A 106 -6.91 9.82 -11.04
C SER A 106 -8.02 8.88 -10.57
N GLU A 107 -7.80 7.56 -10.59
CA GLU A 107 -8.79 6.55 -10.19
C GLU A 107 -8.68 6.11 -8.73
N PHE A 108 -7.57 6.41 -8.04
CA PHE A 108 -7.38 6.03 -6.63
C PHE A 108 -8.52 6.52 -5.70
N PRO A 109 -9.06 7.75 -5.87
CA PRO A 109 -10.26 8.20 -5.16
C PRO A 109 -11.42 7.19 -5.12
N GLN A 110 -11.65 6.40 -6.17
CA GLN A 110 -12.72 5.41 -6.22
C GLN A 110 -12.47 4.21 -5.30
N HIS A 111 -11.19 3.91 -5.03
CA HIS A 111 -10.75 2.82 -4.15
C HIS A 111 -10.38 3.29 -2.74
N SER A 112 -10.32 4.61 -2.52
CA SER A 112 -9.90 5.24 -1.27
C SER A 112 -10.66 4.72 -0.05
N ARG A 113 -11.97 4.50 -0.19
CA ARG A 113 -12.83 3.99 0.88
C ARG A 113 -12.43 2.57 1.30
N THR A 114 -12.20 1.67 0.34
CA THR A 114 -11.76 0.30 0.60
C THR A 114 -10.39 0.30 1.29
N VAL A 115 -9.46 1.12 0.80
CA VAL A 115 -8.14 1.25 1.45
C VAL A 115 -8.28 1.75 2.89
N LEU A 116 -9.14 2.73 3.14
CA LEU A 116 -9.30 3.29 4.48
C LEU A 116 -9.99 2.32 5.44
N VAL A 117 -11.13 1.76 5.04
CA VAL A 117 -11.99 0.92 5.88
C VAL A 117 -11.42 -0.48 6.05
N ASP A 118 -10.91 -1.08 4.97
CA ASP A 118 -10.54 -2.50 4.97
C ASP A 118 -9.04 -2.72 5.22
N CYS A 119 -8.19 -1.70 5.02
CA CYS A 119 -6.75 -1.81 5.23
C CYS A 119 -6.24 -1.00 6.42
N ILE A 120 -6.57 0.30 6.51
CA ILE A 120 -5.94 1.21 7.47
C ILE A 120 -6.61 1.10 8.85
N ILE A 121 -7.91 1.39 8.94
CA ILE A 121 -8.65 1.47 10.21
C ILE A 121 -8.48 0.19 11.08
N PRO A 122 -8.58 -1.04 10.53
CA PRO A 122 -8.45 -2.26 11.33
C PRO A 122 -7.07 -2.43 12.00
N ASN A 123 -6.04 -1.78 11.44
CA ASN A 123 -4.67 -1.83 11.95
C ASN A 123 -4.30 -0.64 12.85
N LEU A 124 -5.19 0.35 13.00
CA LEU A 124 -5.05 1.43 13.98
C LEU A 124 -5.57 1.03 15.36
N VAL A 125 -6.39 -0.04 15.44
CA VAL A 125 -6.96 -0.52 16.70
C VAL A 125 -5.90 -0.79 17.75
N TRP A 126 -6.09 -0.22 18.93
CA TRP A 126 -5.16 -0.41 20.03
C TRP A 126 -5.08 -1.88 20.46
N ARG A 127 -3.85 -2.36 20.56
CA ARG A 127 -3.45 -3.66 21.08
C ARG A 127 -2.12 -3.50 21.81
N ALA A 128 -1.91 -4.25 22.89
CA ALA A 128 -0.66 -4.20 23.63
C ALA A 128 0.50 -4.88 22.89
N GLY A 129 1.73 -4.47 23.19
CA GLY A 129 2.95 -5.10 22.70
C GLY A 129 3.68 -4.33 21.58
N ARG A 130 4.98 -4.57 21.46
CA ARG A 130 5.88 -3.83 20.53
C ARG A 130 5.49 -3.99 19.06
N VAL A 131 5.05 -5.19 18.68
CA VAL A 131 4.62 -5.48 17.30
C VAL A 131 3.33 -4.71 16.96
N ALA A 132 2.36 -4.67 17.88
CA ALA A 132 1.13 -3.91 17.70
C ALA A 132 1.40 -2.40 17.58
N ILE A 133 2.33 -1.86 18.38
CA ILE A 133 2.79 -0.48 18.27
C ILE A 133 3.37 -0.22 16.87
N ALA A 134 4.27 -1.08 16.39
CA ALA A 134 4.88 -0.90 15.06
C ALA A 134 3.84 -0.92 13.94
N ILE A 135 2.84 -1.79 14.01
CA ILE A 135 1.72 -1.85 13.06
C ILE A 135 0.92 -0.55 13.08
N ARG A 136 0.53 -0.05 14.27
CA ARG A 136 -0.20 1.23 14.39
C ARG A 136 0.60 2.39 13.85
N THR A 137 1.90 2.47 14.17
CA THR A 137 2.80 3.49 13.62
C THR A 137 2.83 3.41 12.09
N ALA A 138 2.99 2.22 11.51
CA ALA A 138 3.00 2.06 10.05
C ALA A 138 1.65 2.43 9.41
N ALA A 139 0.53 2.06 10.03
CA ALA A 139 -0.80 2.40 9.57
C ALA A 139 -1.05 3.92 9.62
N ILE A 140 -0.70 4.61 10.72
CA ILE A 140 -0.88 6.06 10.83
C ILE A 140 0.06 6.82 9.89
N SER A 141 1.30 6.37 9.71
CA SER A 141 2.21 6.96 8.71
C SER A 141 1.67 6.81 7.29
N THR A 142 1.04 5.67 6.99
CA THR A 142 0.42 5.45 5.68
C THR A 142 -0.81 6.32 5.49
N LEU A 143 -1.66 6.45 6.51
CA LEU A 143 -2.80 7.36 6.50
C LEU A 143 -2.35 8.80 6.23
N TRP A 144 -1.33 9.26 6.96
CA TRP A 144 -0.74 10.58 6.77
C TRP A 144 -0.25 10.78 5.33
N ALA A 145 0.45 9.78 4.75
CA ALA A 145 0.92 9.87 3.37
C ALA A 145 -0.23 9.98 2.34
N ILE A 146 -1.34 9.28 2.57
CA ILE A 146 -2.53 9.35 1.71
C ILE A 146 -3.23 10.71 1.85
N LEU A 147 -3.37 11.22 3.07
CA LEU A 147 -3.93 12.55 3.34
C LEU A 147 -3.08 13.66 2.71
N HIS A 148 -1.76 13.59 2.90
CA HIS A 148 -0.82 14.58 2.37
C HIS A 148 -0.81 14.61 0.83
N ALA A 149 -1.08 13.46 0.19
CA ALA A 149 -1.17 13.33 -1.25
C ALA A 149 -2.57 13.64 -1.83
N ASP A 150 -3.50 14.14 -1.02
CA ASP A 150 -4.89 14.47 -1.39
C ASP A 150 -5.64 13.32 -2.07
N LEU A 151 -5.43 12.10 -1.57
CA LEU A 151 -5.99 10.88 -2.14
C LEU A 151 -7.34 10.46 -1.54
N LEU A 152 -7.84 11.21 -0.57
CA LEU A 152 -9.13 10.94 0.09
C LEU A 152 -10.16 12.01 -0.28
N PRO A 153 -11.16 11.66 -1.11
CA PRO A 153 -12.29 12.54 -1.34
C PRO A 153 -13.02 12.87 -0.04
N VAL A 154 -13.59 14.08 0.02
CA VAL A 154 -14.37 14.56 1.17
C VAL A 154 -15.51 13.60 1.53
N GLU A 155 -16.16 12.99 0.54
CA GLU A 155 -17.22 12.00 0.79
C GLU A 155 -16.71 10.75 1.49
N THR A 156 -15.57 10.21 1.06
CA THR A 156 -14.92 9.08 1.73
C THR A 156 -14.59 9.45 3.16
N CYS A 157 -13.91 10.58 3.37
CA CYS A 157 -13.57 11.10 4.70
C CYS A 157 -14.80 11.20 5.61
N ASN A 158 -15.87 11.86 5.15
CA ASN A 158 -17.09 12.04 5.93
C ASN A 158 -17.76 10.71 6.29
N SER A 159 -17.80 9.75 5.36
CA SER A 159 -18.41 8.44 5.60
C SER A 159 -17.65 7.60 6.62
N THR A 160 -16.33 7.83 6.78
CA THR A 160 -15.45 7.07 7.69
C THR A 160 -15.00 7.88 8.91
N LEU A 161 -15.38 9.15 9.01
CA LEU A 161 -14.79 10.10 9.95
C LEU A 161 -14.95 9.65 11.41
N LYS A 162 -16.10 9.09 11.77
CA LYS A 162 -16.37 8.64 13.15
C LYS A 162 -15.41 7.52 13.57
N ASP A 163 -15.25 6.52 12.71
CA ASP A 163 -14.38 5.38 12.98
C ASP A 163 -12.92 5.83 12.99
N LEU A 164 -12.53 6.66 12.01
CA LEU A 164 -11.19 7.19 11.89
C LEU A 164 -10.81 8.07 13.08
N LEU A 165 -11.70 8.97 13.51
CA LEU A 165 -11.47 9.88 14.63
C LEU A 165 -11.30 9.09 15.94
N THR A 166 -12.12 8.05 16.14
CA THR A 166 -11.98 7.17 17.31
C THR A 166 -10.58 6.54 17.37
N GLN A 167 -10.06 6.08 16.23
CA GLN A 167 -8.72 5.50 16.16
C GLN A 167 -7.61 6.54 16.29
N ILE A 168 -7.76 7.71 15.66
CA ILE A 168 -6.79 8.82 15.74
C ILE A 168 -6.65 9.30 17.19
N ILE A 169 -7.76 9.49 17.91
CA ILE A 169 -7.73 9.87 19.34
C ILE A 169 -6.95 8.82 20.13
N SER A 170 -7.22 7.53 19.90
CA SER A 170 -6.46 6.46 20.55
C SER A 170 -4.96 6.49 20.20
N CYS A 171 -4.57 6.96 19.01
CA CYS A 171 -3.17 7.10 18.60
C CYS A 171 -2.50 8.35 19.19
N LEU A 172 -3.25 9.42 19.50
CA LEU A 172 -2.74 10.59 20.22
C LEU A 172 -2.36 10.25 21.67
N ASP A 173 -3.07 9.30 22.27
CA ASP A 173 -2.78 8.77 23.61
C ASP A 173 -1.86 7.53 23.59
N ASP A 174 -1.23 7.22 22.44
CA ASP A 174 -0.38 6.04 22.32
C ASP A 174 0.85 6.14 23.23
N HIS A 175 1.38 5.01 23.72
CA HIS A 175 2.60 5.00 24.54
C HIS A 175 3.85 5.32 23.70
N SER A 176 3.81 5.05 22.40
CA SER A 176 4.86 5.36 21.43
C SER A 176 4.89 6.85 21.08
N ALA A 177 5.97 7.53 21.47
CA ALA A 177 6.17 8.95 21.14
C ALA A 177 6.14 9.22 19.64
N THR A 178 6.68 8.31 18.83
CA THR A 178 6.64 8.41 17.36
C THR A 178 5.20 8.35 16.83
N THR A 179 4.38 7.44 17.36
CA THR A 179 2.96 7.34 16.94
C THR A 179 2.21 8.61 17.29
N ARG A 180 2.37 9.12 18.52
CA ARG A 180 1.74 10.38 18.93
C ARG A 180 2.16 11.55 18.03
N SER A 181 3.47 11.67 17.77
CA SER A 181 4.04 12.78 16.98
C SER A 181 3.59 12.78 15.52
N ILE A 182 3.39 11.62 14.90
CA ILE A 182 2.88 11.53 13.52
C ILE A 182 1.38 11.84 13.48
N THR A 183 0.64 11.40 14.50
CA THR A 183 -0.81 11.62 14.60
C THR A 183 -1.16 13.10 14.78
N SER A 184 -0.28 13.88 15.41
CA SER A 184 -0.50 15.31 15.68
C SER A 184 -0.08 16.27 14.55
N GLN A 185 0.47 15.77 13.44
CA GLN A 185 0.88 16.57 12.27
C GLN A 185 -0.30 16.79 11.32
#